data_AF-A0A0C3GZ62-F1
#
_entry.id   AF-A0A0C3GZ62-F1
#
_cell.length_a   1.000
_cell.length_b   1.000
_cell.length_c   1.000
_cell.angle_alpha   90.00
_cell.angle_beta   90.00
_cell.angle_gamma   90.00
#
_symmetry.space_group_name_H-M   'P 1'
#
loop_
_entity.id
_entity.type
_entity.pdbx_description
1 polymer ?
#
loop_
_entity_poly.entity_id
_entity_poly.type
_entity_poly.pdbx_seq_one_letter_code
_entity_poly.pdbx_strand_id
1 'polypeptide(L)'
;MDLTLEEAQGLRIAVEGCGHGTLDAIYASVEKACEARGWDGVDLLIIGGDFQAVRNASDLTVMSCPVKYRAIGDFHSYYSGINKAPYLTIFVGGNHEASSHLWEIFYGGWVAPNIYYMGAANVVRLGGLRIAGMSGIWKGYNFNKTHYERLPYNQDDIKSIYHVREIDIRKLLQLQTQVDVGISHDWPRAIEKNGNERALFRMKPDFEQESKDGTLGNVAASYVMDLLRPPHWFAAHMHCRFSAVKTYGPAPQDNAISSPAALENGGAVSASLDISGIPHNVDEIDLDIDDDSDNGVPLQPTADKEPPLVANQDEINLGDDEGASNMKPSTQQQATPSIPPDLRDQLPSAFSRPTGRKQNMASEPPPPEITNKVVRFLALDKCLPGRKFLQLLEVQPLNGFKQASANSSSSSGSRVRPKFEYDPEWLAITRVFASHISLGDRDARTPPDLGAAHYRPLIEKEQEWVDEHIVKEGKLEIPENFEITAPPFYVGMPEIINEGPREYNNPQMQQYCELIGIENRFFATDAEREARMRQGPAPSQERGLGGRGRGRGGGRSSRGRGRGRGRGRNW
;
A
#
# COMPACT_ATOMS: atom_id res chain seq x y z
N MET A 1 -39.04 -1.74 27.81
CA MET A 1 -38.52 -2.92 27.07
C MET A 1 -37.13 -2.52 26.65
N ASP A 2 -36.12 -2.97 27.37
CA ASP A 2 -34.73 -2.55 27.13
C ASP A 2 -34.18 -3.26 25.88
N LEU A 3 -33.49 -2.49 25.04
CA LEU A 3 -32.90 -2.92 23.76
C LEU A 3 -31.38 -2.70 23.78
N THR A 4 -30.69 -3.19 24.81
CA THR A 4 -29.23 -3.06 24.97
C THR A 4 -28.66 -4.25 25.74
N LEU A 5 -28.56 -5.44 25.13
CA LEU A 5 -27.94 -6.62 25.77
C LEU A 5 -27.48 -7.74 24.80
N GLU A 6 -27.06 -7.42 23.56
CA GLU A 6 -26.61 -8.43 22.56
C GLU A 6 -25.33 -8.02 21.76
N GLU A 7 -24.25 -7.62 22.44
CA GLU A 7 -22.90 -7.45 21.83
C GLU A 7 -21.82 -8.29 22.54
N ALA A 8 -22.10 -9.59 22.74
CA ALA A 8 -21.26 -10.49 23.54
C ALA A 8 -20.63 -11.67 22.76
N GLN A 9 -20.51 -11.55 21.43
CA GLN A 9 -19.77 -12.51 20.59
C GLN A 9 -18.72 -11.76 19.76
N GLY A 10 -17.48 -12.25 19.71
CA GLY A 10 -16.44 -11.64 18.89
C GLY A 10 -16.80 -11.67 17.40
N LEU A 11 -16.31 -10.68 16.65
CA LEU A 11 -16.57 -10.58 15.22
C LEU A 11 -15.74 -11.61 14.46
N ARG A 12 -16.40 -12.35 13.58
CA ARG A 12 -15.80 -13.30 12.66
C ARG A 12 -15.30 -12.55 11.44
N ILE A 13 -14.00 -12.53 11.29
CA ILE A 13 -13.31 -11.79 10.24
C ILE A 13 -12.59 -12.78 9.32
N ALA A 14 -12.81 -12.65 8.02
CA ALA A 14 -11.92 -13.16 6.98
C ALA A 14 -10.92 -12.06 6.60
N VAL A 15 -9.65 -12.42 6.45
CA VAL A 15 -8.59 -11.53 5.96
C VAL A 15 -7.97 -12.15 4.72
N GLU A 16 -7.90 -11.36 3.66
CA GLU A 16 -7.35 -11.66 2.34
C GLU A 16 -6.11 -10.80 2.10
N GLY A 17 -5.13 -11.32 1.35
CA GLY A 17 -3.96 -10.55 0.91
C GLY A 17 -4.28 -9.61 -0.27
N CYS A 18 -3.67 -9.86 -1.43
CA CYS A 18 -3.93 -9.06 -2.63
C CYS A 18 -5.11 -9.62 -3.43
N GLY A 19 -6.11 -8.79 -3.74
CA GLY A 19 -7.35 -9.25 -4.39
C GLY A 19 -7.23 -9.55 -5.89
N HIS A 20 -6.43 -8.76 -6.61
CA HIS A 20 -6.23 -8.78 -8.07
C HIS A 20 -7.51 -8.93 -8.92
N GLY A 21 -8.62 -8.33 -8.48
CA GLY A 21 -9.90 -8.41 -9.17
C GLY A 21 -10.59 -9.79 -9.16
N THR A 22 -10.12 -10.75 -8.37
CA THR A 22 -10.64 -12.15 -8.33
C THR A 22 -11.71 -12.38 -7.27
N LEU A 23 -12.67 -11.46 -7.15
CA LEU A 23 -13.66 -11.42 -6.07
C LEU A 23 -14.52 -12.68 -5.99
N ASP A 24 -14.92 -13.28 -7.11
CA ASP A 24 -15.75 -14.48 -7.11
C ASP A 24 -15.00 -15.66 -6.47
N ALA A 25 -13.70 -15.78 -6.77
CA ALA A 25 -12.83 -16.81 -6.18
C ALA A 25 -12.55 -16.56 -4.69
N ILE A 26 -12.40 -15.29 -4.28
CA ILE A 26 -12.21 -14.91 -2.87
C ILE A 26 -13.47 -15.24 -2.07
N TYR A 27 -14.66 -14.81 -2.51
CA TYR A 27 -15.91 -15.10 -1.80
C TYR A 27 -16.19 -16.61 -1.70
N ALA A 28 -16.00 -17.37 -2.78
CA ALA A 28 -16.12 -18.83 -2.76
C ALA A 28 -15.07 -19.52 -1.86
N SER A 29 -13.91 -18.91 -1.64
CA SER A 29 -12.89 -19.39 -0.70
C SER A 29 -13.26 -19.09 0.76
N VAL A 30 -13.85 -17.92 1.02
CA VAL A 30 -14.40 -17.56 2.35
C VAL A 30 -15.53 -18.50 2.74
N GLU A 31 -16.46 -18.78 1.83
CA GLU A 31 -17.58 -19.71 2.05
C GLU A 31 -17.07 -21.11 2.46
N LYS A 32 -16.19 -21.73 1.65
CA LYS A 32 -15.57 -23.03 1.95
C LYS A 32 -14.77 -23.04 3.26
N ALA A 33 -14.09 -21.93 3.59
CA ALA A 33 -13.37 -21.80 4.85
C ALA A 33 -14.32 -21.67 6.06
N CYS A 34 -15.50 -21.08 5.87
CA CYS A 34 -16.57 -21.03 6.87
C CYS A 34 -17.16 -22.43 7.08
N GLU A 35 -17.52 -23.15 6.02
CA GLU A 35 -18.00 -24.54 6.07
C GLU A 35 -17.03 -25.43 6.86
N ALA A 36 -15.72 -25.38 6.52
CA ALA A 36 -14.68 -26.14 7.19
C ALA A 36 -14.48 -25.79 8.68
N ARG A 37 -14.94 -24.60 9.13
CA ARG A 37 -14.97 -24.17 10.54
C ARG A 37 -16.31 -24.39 11.25
N GLY A 38 -17.36 -24.81 10.54
CA GLY A 38 -18.72 -24.79 11.07
C GLY A 38 -19.24 -23.37 11.35
N TRP A 39 -18.77 -22.38 10.59
CA TRP A 39 -19.31 -21.02 10.61
C TRP A 39 -20.38 -20.87 9.52
N ASP A 40 -21.50 -20.23 9.85
CA ASP A 40 -22.58 -19.86 8.92
C ASP A 40 -22.23 -18.61 8.07
N GLY A 41 -21.07 -18.00 8.32
CA GLY A 41 -20.54 -16.85 7.58
C GLY A 41 -19.52 -16.06 8.40
N VAL A 42 -19.03 -14.97 7.80
CA VAL A 42 -18.22 -13.93 8.47
C VAL A 42 -19.02 -12.63 8.56
N ASP A 43 -18.76 -11.85 9.60
CA ASP A 43 -19.34 -10.52 9.77
C ASP A 43 -18.59 -9.47 8.91
N LEU A 44 -17.32 -9.75 8.58
CA LEU A 44 -16.43 -8.88 7.79
C LEU A 44 -15.43 -9.69 6.94
N LEU A 45 -15.20 -9.24 5.71
CA LEU A 45 -14.02 -9.54 4.90
C LEU A 45 -13.11 -8.30 4.82
N ILE A 46 -11.83 -8.46 5.09
CA ILE A 46 -10.79 -7.44 4.90
C ILE A 46 -9.90 -7.86 3.73
N ILE A 47 -9.75 -7.02 2.71
CA ILE A 47 -8.78 -7.23 1.61
C ILE A 47 -7.62 -6.23 1.78
N GLY A 48 -6.39 -6.74 1.84
CA GLY A 48 -5.17 -5.95 2.09
C GLY A 48 -4.74 -5.05 0.93
N GLY A 49 -5.43 -5.09 -0.21
CA GLY A 49 -5.28 -4.17 -1.35
C GLY A 49 -4.99 -4.88 -2.65
N ASP A 50 -4.52 -4.13 -3.65
CA ASP A 50 -4.58 -4.53 -5.07
C ASP A 50 -5.98 -5.07 -5.41
N PHE A 51 -7.02 -4.38 -4.93
CA PHE A 51 -8.41 -4.83 -5.02
C PHE A 51 -8.90 -4.79 -6.46
N GLN A 52 -8.42 -3.82 -7.25
CA GLN A 52 -8.81 -3.57 -8.64
C GLN A 52 -10.31 -3.24 -8.79
N ALA A 53 -10.74 -2.11 -8.20
CA ALA A 53 -12.11 -1.58 -8.28
C ALA A 53 -12.48 -1.01 -9.69
N VAL A 54 -12.21 -1.76 -10.74
CA VAL A 54 -12.32 -1.38 -12.16
C VAL A 54 -13.77 -1.43 -12.63
N ARG A 55 -14.38 -0.27 -12.90
CA ARG A 55 -15.77 -0.21 -13.38
C ARG A 55 -15.88 -0.55 -14.86
N ASN A 56 -14.87 -0.14 -15.63
CA ASN A 56 -14.81 -0.28 -17.08
C ASN A 56 -13.38 -0.22 -17.65
N ALA A 57 -13.27 -0.45 -18.96
CA ALA A 57 -12.01 -0.43 -19.70
C ALA A 57 -11.25 0.91 -19.65
N SER A 58 -11.93 2.04 -19.38
CA SER A 58 -11.23 3.33 -19.16
C SER A 58 -10.49 3.36 -17.82
N ASP A 59 -11.05 2.79 -16.76
CA ASP A 59 -10.32 2.68 -15.48
C ASP A 59 -9.06 1.79 -15.62
N LEU A 60 -9.06 0.80 -16.53
CA LEU A 60 -7.86 -0.01 -16.82
C LEU A 60 -6.73 0.81 -17.43
N THR A 61 -6.99 1.91 -18.16
CA THR A 61 -5.91 2.64 -18.85
C THR A 61 -4.95 3.31 -17.87
N VAL A 62 -5.45 3.67 -16.68
CA VAL A 62 -4.71 4.34 -15.59
C VAL A 62 -4.24 3.38 -14.49
N MET A 63 -4.50 2.08 -14.62
CA MET A 63 -3.94 1.09 -13.70
C MET A 63 -2.43 0.97 -13.94
N SER A 64 -1.64 1.00 -12.87
CA SER A 64 -0.18 0.91 -12.93
C SER A 64 0.32 -0.54 -13.09
N CYS A 65 -0.05 -1.17 -14.20
CA CYS A 65 0.48 -2.46 -14.64
C CYS A 65 0.75 -2.45 -16.16
N PRO A 66 1.69 -3.29 -16.65
CA PRO A 66 1.93 -3.47 -18.09
C PRO A 66 0.65 -3.86 -18.83
N VAL A 67 0.44 -3.31 -20.04
CA VAL A 67 -0.83 -3.48 -20.80
C VAL A 67 -1.19 -4.96 -21.02
N LYS A 68 -0.20 -5.83 -21.23
CA LYS A 68 -0.39 -7.29 -21.38
C LYS A 68 -0.96 -8.01 -20.15
N TYR A 69 -0.96 -7.38 -18.98
CA TYR A 69 -1.49 -7.91 -17.72
C TYR A 69 -2.76 -7.19 -17.25
N ARG A 70 -3.29 -6.24 -18.04
CA ARG A 70 -4.58 -5.60 -17.76
C ARG A 70 -5.72 -6.55 -18.13
N ALA A 71 -6.59 -6.82 -17.17
CA ALA A 71 -7.81 -7.59 -17.35
C ALA A 71 -8.93 -6.92 -16.54
N ILE A 72 -10.17 -7.00 -17.01
CA ILE A 72 -11.31 -6.33 -16.36
C ILE A 72 -11.60 -6.85 -14.94
N GLY A 73 -11.31 -8.14 -14.68
CA GLY A 73 -11.60 -8.82 -13.41
C GLY A 73 -13.10 -8.95 -13.13
N ASP A 74 -13.46 -9.36 -11.92
CA ASP A 74 -14.84 -9.68 -11.56
C ASP A 74 -15.63 -8.43 -11.11
N PHE A 75 -14.94 -7.38 -10.65
CA PHE A 75 -15.55 -6.27 -9.91
C PHE A 75 -16.64 -5.50 -10.69
N HIS A 76 -16.54 -5.39 -12.02
CA HIS A 76 -17.56 -4.70 -12.83
C HIS A 76 -18.96 -5.33 -12.68
N SER A 77 -19.04 -6.63 -12.36
CA SER A 77 -20.31 -7.33 -12.10
C SER A 77 -20.97 -6.90 -10.78
N TYR A 78 -20.17 -6.61 -9.76
CA TYR A 78 -20.61 -6.10 -8.46
C TYR A 78 -21.01 -4.62 -8.57
N TYR A 79 -20.19 -3.83 -9.27
CA TYR A 79 -20.46 -2.42 -9.55
C TYR A 79 -21.77 -2.20 -10.32
N SER A 80 -22.05 -3.05 -11.31
CA SER A 80 -23.29 -3.01 -12.11
C SER A 80 -24.51 -3.63 -11.40
N GLY A 81 -24.33 -4.26 -10.23
CA GLY A 81 -25.39 -4.93 -9.49
C GLY A 81 -25.86 -6.26 -10.09
N ILE A 82 -25.09 -6.85 -11.01
CA ILE A 82 -25.32 -8.22 -11.52
C ILE A 82 -25.01 -9.22 -10.39
N ASN A 83 -23.88 -9.03 -9.73
CA ASN A 83 -23.47 -9.76 -8.53
C ASN A 83 -23.63 -8.87 -7.29
N LYS A 84 -23.75 -9.49 -6.11
CA LYS A 84 -23.77 -8.79 -4.82
C LYS A 84 -22.80 -9.46 -3.85
N ALA A 85 -21.98 -8.66 -3.17
CA ALA A 85 -21.05 -9.18 -2.18
C ALA A 85 -21.81 -9.84 -1.00
N PRO A 86 -21.52 -11.11 -0.65
CA PRO A 86 -22.24 -11.86 0.38
C PRO A 86 -21.96 -11.35 1.80
N TYR A 87 -20.78 -10.74 2.02
CA TYR A 87 -20.34 -10.20 3.30
C TYR A 87 -20.00 -8.72 3.18
N LEU A 88 -20.07 -7.97 4.28
CA LEU A 88 -19.44 -6.65 4.34
C LEU A 88 -17.95 -6.83 4.02
N THR A 89 -17.47 -6.12 3.02
CA THR A 89 -16.09 -6.19 2.53
C THR A 89 -15.47 -4.81 2.64
N ILE A 90 -14.37 -4.68 3.38
CA ILE A 90 -13.57 -3.45 3.43
C ILE A 90 -12.19 -3.69 2.79
N PHE A 91 -11.63 -2.67 2.16
CA PHE A 91 -10.28 -2.73 1.61
C PHE A 91 -9.53 -1.40 1.68
N VAL A 92 -8.21 -1.50 1.77
CA VAL A 92 -7.27 -0.40 1.49
C VAL A 92 -6.74 -0.56 0.06
N GLY A 93 -6.33 0.53 -0.59
CA GLY A 93 -5.78 0.47 -1.95
C GLY A 93 -4.35 -0.07 -1.96
N GLY A 94 -4.00 -0.86 -2.98
CA GLY A 94 -2.62 -1.22 -3.31
C GLY A 94 -1.99 -0.32 -4.37
N ASN A 95 -1.15 -0.89 -5.24
CA ASN A 95 -0.56 -0.22 -6.40
C ASN A 95 -1.20 -0.63 -7.74
N HIS A 96 -1.88 -1.78 -7.78
CA HIS A 96 -2.69 -2.22 -8.90
C HIS A 96 -4.16 -1.86 -8.66
N GLU A 97 -4.50 -0.59 -8.86
CA GLU A 97 -5.85 -0.09 -8.60
C GLU A 97 -6.44 0.70 -9.77
N ALA A 98 -7.77 0.78 -9.79
CA ALA A 98 -8.52 1.78 -10.54
C ALA A 98 -8.42 3.14 -9.82
N SER A 99 -7.21 3.72 -9.77
CA SER A 99 -6.91 4.89 -8.93
C SER A 99 -7.81 6.10 -9.23
N SER A 100 -8.27 6.24 -10.48
CA SER A 100 -9.30 7.21 -10.89
C SER A 100 -10.59 7.07 -10.07
N HIS A 101 -11.12 5.85 -9.96
CA HIS A 101 -12.35 5.55 -9.23
C HIS A 101 -12.15 5.74 -7.71
N LEU A 102 -11.04 5.25 -7.16
CA LEU A 102 -10.74 5.40 -5.74
C LEU A 102 -10.54 6.88 -5.33
N TRP A 103 -10.10 7.74 -6.25
CA TRP A 103 -9.97 9.18 -6.03
C TRP A 103 -11.31 9.89 -5.81
N GLU A 104 -12.37 9.42 -6.48
CA GLU A 104 -13.73 9.97 -6.34
C GLU A 104 -14.28 9.82 -4.91
N ILE A 105 -13.71 8.89 -4.13
CA ILE A 105 -14.10 8.55 -2.75
C ILE A 105 -12.88 8.52 -1.82
N PHE A 106 -12.01 9.54 -1.94
CA PHE A 106 -10.78 9.72 -1.16
C PHE A 106 -10.92 9.54 0.38
N TYR A 107 -12.03 9.96 0.99
CA TYR A 107 -12.30 9.80 2.43
C TYR A 107 -12.96 8.47 2.81
N GLY A 108 -13.08 7.55 1.84
CA GLY A 108 -13.81 6.29 1.95
C GLY A 108 -15.23 6.37 1.38
N GLY A 109 -15.78 5.23 1.00
CA GLY A 109 -17.10 5.12 0.39
C GLY A 109 -17.37 3.74 -0.20
N TRP A 110 -18.64 3.47 -0.50
CA TRP A 110 -19.06 2.26 -1.19
C TRP A 110 -18.63 2.31 -2.65
N VAL A 111 -17.88 1.29 -3.08
CA VAL A 111 -17.57 1.05 -4.50
C VAL A 111 -18.60 0.13 -5.16
N ALA A 112 -19.32 -0.65 -4.36
CA ALA A 112 -20.48 -1.46 -4.74
C ALA A 112 -21.29 -1.77 -3.45
N PRO A 113 -22.53 -2.29 -3.54
CA PRO A 113 -23.27 -2.71 -2.35
C PRO A 113 -22.48 -3.75 -1.54
N ASN A 114 -22.38 -3.56 -0.22
CA ASN A 114 -21.53 -4.32 0.71
C ASN A 114 -20.00 -4.22 0.49
N ILE A 115 -19.49 -3.43 -0.45
CA ILE A 115 -18.03 -3.26 -0.66
C ILE A 115 -17.62 -1.79 -0.41
N TYR A 116 -16.86 -1.55 0.65
CA TYR A 116 -16.43 -0.23 1.11
C TYR A 116 -14.92 -0.04 0.96
N TYR A 117 -14.51 0.95 0.16
CA TYR A 117 -13.13 1.41 0.14
C TYR A 117 -12.88 2.27 1.38
N MET A 118 -11.78 2.02 2.09
CA MET A 118 -11.45 2.82 3.27
C MET A 118 -11.06 4.26 2.93
N GLY A 119 -10.57 4.58 1.72
CA GLY A 119 -10.00 5.90 1.41
C GLY A 119 -8.47 5.90 1.52
N ALA A 120 -7.84 7.07 1.34
CA ALA A 120 -6.39 7.20 1.43
C ALA A 120 -5.85 6.83 2.82
N ALA A 121 -6.55 7.27 3.87
CA ALA A 121 -6.46 6.78 5.24
C ALA A 121 -7.80 7.00 5.94
N ASN A 122 -8.17 6.12 6.88
CA ASN A 122 -9.45 6.20 7.59
C ASN A 122 -9.47 5.39 8.90
N VAL A 123 -10.41 5.70 9.80
CA VAL A 123 -10.81 4.81 10.90
C VAL A 123 -12.32 4.62 10.84
N VAL A 124 -12.74 3.35 10.87
CA VAL A 124 -14.17 2.96 10.88
C VAL A 124 -14.44 2.06 12.08
N ARG A 125 -15.71 2.00 12.49
CA ARG A 125 -16.20 1.20 13.60
C ARG A 125 -17.13 0.09 13.09
N LEU A 126 -16.93 -1.14 13.55
CA LEU A 126 -17.81 -2.27 13.25
C LEU A 126 -18.06 -3.07 14.52
N GLY A 127 -19.30 -3.09 15.02
CA GLY A 127 -19.68 -3.88 16.23
C GLY A 127 -18.72 -3.68 17.42
N GLY A 128 -18.34 -2.42 17.67
CA GLY A 128 -17.39 -2.05 18.72
C GLY A 128 -15.90 -2.12 18.34
N LEU A 129 -15.48 -2.84 17.28
CA LEU A 129 -14.09 -2.81 16.81
C LEU A 129 -13.76 -1.48 16.12
N ARG A 130 -12.61 -0.89 16.44
CA ARG A 130 -12.01 0.22 15.69
C ARG A 130 -10.96 -0.31 14.70
N ILE A 131 -11.14 0.00 13.43
CA ILE A 131 -10.31 -0.46 12.32
C ILE A 131 -9.68 0.74 11.62
N ALA A 132 -8.36 0.89 11.73
CA ALA A 132 -7.59 1.90 11.01
C ALA A 132 -6.98 1.33 9.73
N GLY A 133 -7.12 2.04 8.62
CA GLY A 133 -6.55 1.65 7.32
C GLY A 133 -5.72 2.76 6.70
N MET A 134 -4.65 2.39 6.01
CA MET A 134 -3.87 3.27 5.13
C MET A 134 -3.67 2.61 3.76
N SER A 135 -3.97 3.34 2.70
CA SER A 135 -3.85 2.88 1.32
C SER A 135 -2.49 3.25 0.71
N GLY A 136 -2.04 2.43 -0.24
CA GLY A 136 -0.89 2.72 -1.08
C GLY A 136 0.44 2.16 -0.58
N ILE A 137 1.49 2.40 -1.39
CA ILE A 137 2.85 1.88 -1.15
C ILE A 137 3.85 3.00 -0.83
N TRP A 138 4.97 2.65 -0.19
CA TRP A 138 6.00 3.59 0.22
C TRP A 138 6.98 3.92 -0.91
N LYS A 139 6.98 5.19 -1.36
CA LYS A 139 8.12 5.79 -2.07
C LYS A 139 8.50 7.12 -1.44
N GLY A 140 9.62 7.14 -0.73
CA GLY A 140 10.05 8.27 0.11
C GLY A 140 10.22 9.62 -0.61
N TYR A 141 10.44 9.62 -1.93
CA TYR A 141 10.52 10.84 -2.74
C TYR A 141 9.17 11.50 -3.03
N ASN A 142 8.05 10.78 -2.84
CA ASN A 142 6.69 11.31 -2.96
C ASN A 142 6.03 11.57 -1.60
N PHE A 143 6.51 10.94 -0.52
CA PHE A 143 5.91 11.02 0.81
C PHE A 143 5.60 12.47 1.28
N ASN A 144 6.56 13.38 1.12
CA ASN A 144 6.43 14.78 1.53
C ASN A 144 5.77 15.71 0.49
N LYS A 145 5.17 15.16 -0.57
CA LYS A 145 4.38 15.92 -1.56
C LYS A 145 2.90 15.96 -1.17
N THR A 146 2.15 16.84 -1.81
CA THR A 146 0.68 16.83 -1.79
C THR A 146 0.13 15.72 -2.68
N HIS A 147 -1.19 15.55 -2.63
CA HIS A 147 -2.00 14.77 -3.57
C HIS A 147 -2.36 15.63 -4.79
N TYR A 148 -1.37 15.97 -5.62
CA TYR A 148 -1.55 16.89 -6.74
C TYR A 148 -2.29 16.28 -7.94
N GLU A 149 -2.47 14.96 -7.97
CA GLU A 149 -2.96 14.22 -9.12
C GLU A 149 -4.42 14.57 -9.48
N ARG A 150 -4.67 14.92 -10.75
CA ARG A 150 -6.00 15.10 -11.35
C ARG A 150 -6.00 14.56 -12.78
N LEU A 151 -7.15 14.04 -13.22
CA LEU A 151 -7.30 13.54 -14.59
C LEU A 151 -7.27 14.67 -15.62
N PRO A 152 -6.75 14.42 -16.84
CA PRO A 152 -6.13 13.17 -17.29
C PRO A 152 -4.69 12.98 -16.75
N TYR A 153 -4.34 11.76 -16.34
CA TYR A 153 -3.03 11.43 -15.76
C TYR A 153 -1.94 11.23 -16.82
N ASN A 154 -0.70 11.64 -16.51
CA ASN A 154 0.51 11.19 -17.22
C ASN A 154 1.07 9.89 -16.58
N GLN A 155 2.21 9.41 -17.08
CA GLN A 155 2.90 8.20 -16.58
C GLN A 155 3.51 8.36 -15.18
N ASP A 156 3.89 9.58 -14.77
CA ASP A 156 4.30 9.84 -13.38
C ASP A 156 3.10 9.79 -12.45
N ASP A 157 1.97 10.40 -12.85
CA ASP A 157 0.75 10.52 -12.04
C ASP A 157 0.12 9.14 -11.78
N ILE A 158 0.08 8.27 -12.80
CA ILE A 158 -0.33 6.85 -12.67
C ILE A 158 0.45 6.14 -11.57
N LYS A 159 1.75 6.42 -11.45
CA LYS A 159 2.62 5.88 -10.39
C LYS A 159 2.45 6.65 -9.07
N SER A 160 2.34 7.97 -9.11
CA SER A 160 2.39 8.79 -7.91
C SER A 160 1.11 8.79 -7.09
N ILE A 161 -0.05 8.57 -7.71
CA ILE A 161 -1.36 8.61 -7.04
C ILE A 161 -1.51 7.60 -5.89
N TYR A 162 -0.96 6.39 -6.02
CA TYR A 162 -1.04 5.34 -5.00
C TYR A 162 0.13 5.35 -4.01
N HIS A 163 1.04 6.32 -4.06
CA HIS A 163 2.10 6.42 -3.06
C HIS A 163 1.60 7.09 -1.78
N VAL A 164 1.92 6.50 -0.63
CA VAL A 164 1.57 7.04 0.70
C VAL A 164 2.07 8.48 0.84
N ARG A 165 1.19 9.39 1.31
CA ARG A 165 1.51 10.79 1.60
C ARG A 165 1.57 11.06 3.10
N GLU A 166 2.45 11.99 3.46
CA GLU A 166 2.68 12.40 4.84
C GLU A 166 1.42 12.98 5.49
N ILE A 167 0.57 13.70 4.75
CA ILE A 167 -0.65 14.30 5.28
C ILE A 167 -1.69 13.27 5.77
N ASP A 168 -1.75 12.09 5.13
CA ASP A 168 -2.66 11.01 5.53
C ASP A 168 -2.16 10.29 6.79
N ILE A 169 -0.85 10.10 6.85
CA ILE A 169 -0.17 9.49 7.98
C ILE A 169 -0.16 10.42 9.18
N ARG A 170 0.00 11.73 8.98
CA ARG A 170 -0.08 12.74 10.04
C ARG A 170 -1.43 12.69 10.74
N LYS A 171 -2.54 12.55 10.01
CA LYS A 171 -3.89 12.34 10.59
C LYS A 171 -3.94 11.09 11.48
N LEU A 172 -3.48 9.93 10.99
CA LEU A 172 -3.44 8.69 11.78
C LEU A 172 -2.56 8.84 13.04
N LEU A 173 -1.46 9.59 12.95
CA LEU A 173 -0.59 9.89 14.09
C LEU A 173 -1.19 10.88 15.11
N GLN A 174 -2.37 11.46 14.85
CA GLN A 174 -3.08 12.28 15.84
C GLN A 174 -4.04 11.48 16.74
N LEU A 175 -4.37 10.23 16.40
CA LEU A 175 -5.26 9.39 17.21
C LEU A 175 -4.70 9.21 18.62
N GLN A 176 -5.52 9.49 19.63
CA GLN A 176 -5.22 9.35 21.05
C GLN A 176 -5.80 8.04 21.62
N THR A 177 -6.93 7.55 21.09
CA THR A 177 -7.65 6.41 21.65
C THR A 177 -7.30 5.09 20.94
N GLN A 178 -7.40 3.95 21.64
CA GLN A 178 -6.95 2.63 21.17
C GLN A 178 -7.69 2.16 19.90
N VAL A 179 -6.94 1.59 18.97
CA VAL A 179 -7.44 0.90 17.75
C VAL A 179 -7.23 -0.61 17.89
N ASP A 180 -8.13 -1.43 17.34
CA ASP A 180 -8.10 -2.89 17.47
C ASP A 180 -7.39 -3.57 16.28
N VAL A 181 -7.61 -3.04 15.07
CA VAL A 181 -7.06 -3.56 13.80
C VAL A 181 -6.38 -2.44 13.02
N GLY A 182 -5.14 -2.68 12.58
CA GLY A 182 -4.44 -1.86 11.59
C GLY A 182 -4.36 -2.58 10.23
N ILE A 183 -4.50 -1.85 9.14
CA ILE A 183 -4.41 -2.38 7.76
C ILE A 183 -3.50 -1.47 6.93
N SER A 184 -2.54 -2.06 6.22
CA SER A 184 -1.73 -1.40 5.19
C SER A 184 -1.45 -2.36 4.04
N HIS A 185 -1.30 -1.87 2.80
CA HIS A 185 -0.92 -2.76 1.70
C HIS A 185 0.51 -3.30 1.88
N ASP A 186 1.47 -2.39 1.94
CA ASP A 186 2.85 -2.71 2.30
C ASP A 186 2.97 -3.18 3.75
N TRP A 187 4.02 -3.95 4.02
CA TRP A 187 4.40 -4.32 5.37
C TRP A 187 5.04 -3.14 6.09
N PRO A 188 4.75 -2.89 7.38
CA PRO A 188 5.50 -1.97 8.21
C PRO A 188 6.99 -2.34 8.20
N ARG A 189 7.86 -1.35 7.91
CA ARG A 189 9.30 -1.58 7.76
C ARG A 189 9.91 -2.30 8.97
N ALA A 190 10.80 -3.25 8.69
CA ALA A 190 11.55 -4.06 9.65
C ALA A 190 10.71 -5.05 10.48
N ILE A 191 9.43 -5.29 10.14
CA ILE A 191 8.56 -6.26 10.82
C ILE A 191 9.02 -7.71 10.66
N GLU A 192 9.82 -8.01 9.63
CA GLU A 192 10.42 -9.33 9.41
C GLU A 192 11.31 -9.77 10.58
N LYS A 193 11.96 -8.81 11.24
CA LYS A 193 12.85 -9.02 12.41
C LYS A 193 12.07 -9.41 13.68
N ASN A 194 10.75 -9.31 13.64
CA ASN A 194 9.83 -9.76 14.69
C ASN A 194 9.16 -11.12 14.37
N GLY A 195 9.59 -11.81 13.31
CA GLY A 195 9.13 -13.14 12.92
C GLY A 195 10.27 -14.08 12.55
N ASN A 196 9.98 -15.11 11.75
CA ASN A 196 11.01 -16.05 11.28
C ASN A 196 11.68 -15.54 10.00
N GLU A 197 12.50 -14.49 10.13
CA GLU A 197 13.24 -13.87 9.01
C GLU A 197 14.02 -14.90 8.18
N ARG A 198 14.63 -15.92 8.82
CA ARG A 198 15.37 -16.98 8.12
C ARG A 198 14.48 -17.84 7.23
N ALA A 199 13.21 -18.06 7.60
CA ALA A 199 12.25 -18.76 6.76
C ALA A 199 11.75 -17.87 5.62
N LEU A 200 11.57 -16.57 5.88
CA LEU A 200 11.25 -15.58 4.85
C LEU A 200 12.34 -15.50 3.78
N PHE A 201 13.60 -15.35 4.17
CA PHE A 201 14.73 -15.24 3.23
C PHE A 201 15.01 -16.52 2.44
N ARG A 202 14.66 -17.71 2.96
CA ARG A 202 14.69 -18.95 2.14
C ARG A 202 13.58 -19.00 1.08
N MET A 203 12.50 -18.26 1.26
CA MET A 203 11.36 -18.19 0.34
C MET A 203 11.47 -16.99 -0.62
N LYS A 204 12.10 -15.89 -0.17
CA LYS A 204 12.33 -14.63 -0.88
C LYS A 204 13.77 -14.17 -0.59
N PRO A 205 14.80 -14.65 -1.31
CA PRO A 205 16.20 -14.36 -1.00
C PRO A 205 16.56 -12.88 -1.03
N ASP A 206 15.99 -12.12 -1.95
CA ASP A 206 16.31 -10.70 -2.17
C ASP A 206 15.94 -9.82 -0.96
N PHE A 207 14.90 -10.22 -0.21
CA PHE A 207 14.50 -9.56 1.04
C PHE A 207 15.59 -9.63 2.12
N GLU A 208 16.54 -10.56 2.06
CA GLU A 208 17.65 -10.61 3.01
C GLU A 208 18.55 -9.36 2.87
N GLN A 209 18.78 -8.90 1.64
CA GLN A 209 19.59 -7.71 1.41
C GLN A 209 18.82 -6.43 1.77
N GLU A 210 17.55 -6.32 1.38
CA GLU A 210 16.70 -5.18 1.75
C GLU A 210 16.49 -5.04 3.27
N SER A 211 16.40 -6.16 4.00
CA SER A 211 16.31 -6.17 5.46
C SER A 211 17.61 -5.69 6.12
N LYS A 212 18.77 -6.05 5.56
CA LYS A 212 20.09 -5.55 6.00
C LYS A 212 20.25 -4.05 5.75
N ASP A 213 19.86 -3.60 4.56
CA ASP A 213 19.96 -2.19 4.14
C ASP A 213 18.87 -1.31 4.79
N GLY A 214 17.84 -1.91 5.36
CA GLY A 214 16.75 -1.22 6.05
C GLY A 214 15.76 -0.55 5.10
N THR A 215 15.62 -1.11 3.89
CA THR A 215 14.70 -0.67 2.83
C THR A 215 13.43 -1.51 2.74
N LEU A 216 13.43 -2.75 3.27
CA LEU A 216 12.28 -3.65 3.20
C LEU A 216 11.06 -3.08 3.94
N GLY A 217 10.03 -2.73 3.17
CA GLY A 217 8.73 -2.29 3.68
C GLY A 217 8.60 -0.78 3.98
N ASN A 218 7.41 -0.42 4.45
CA ASN A 218 6.88 0.93 4.51
C ASN A 218 7.21 1.64 5.83
N VAL A 219 7.92 2.76 5.70
CA VAL A 219 8.37 3.57 6.83
C VAL A 219 7.19 4.23 7.55
N ALA A 220 6.22 4.78 6.82
CA ALA A 220 5.04 5.39 7.40
C ALA A 220 4.18 4.38 8.16
N ALA A 221 3.96 3.19 7.60
CA ALA A 221 3.23 2.12 8.27
C ALA A 221 3.93 1.69 9.58
N SER A 222 5.27 1.74 9.65
CA SER A 222 6.00 1.52 10.91
C SER A 222 5.73 2.60 11.96
N TYR A 223 5.57 3.88 11.57
CA TYR A 223 5.21 4.96 12.50
C TYR A 223 3.80 4.77 13.07
N VAL A 224 2.83 4.45 12.20
CA VAL A 224 1.43 4.22 12.61
C VAL A 224 1.33 2.99 13.52
N MET A 225 2.00 1.88 13.18
CA MET A 225 2.04 0.69 14.04
C MET A 225 2.66 0.97 15.41
N ASP A 226 3.76 1.74 15.47
CA ASP A 226 4.51 1.95 16.70
C ASP A 226 3.84 2.94 17.66
N LEU A 227 3.03 3.85 17.12
CA LEU A 227 2.16 4.75 17.88
C LEU A 227 0.88 4.05 18.35
N LEU A 228 0.07 3.50 17.42
CA LEU A 228 -1.30 3.01 17.69
C LEU A 228 -1.33 1.59 18.27
N ARG A 229 -0.33 0.78 17.95
CA ARG A 229 -0.14 -0.60 18.46
C ARG A 229 -1.42 -1.44 18.45
N PRO A 230 -2.12 -1.59 17.31
CA PRO A 230 -3.34 -2.40 17.29
C PRO A 230 -3.01 -3.88 17.59
N PRO A 231 -3.80 -4.61 18.40
CA PRO A 231 -3.62 -6.05 18.66
C PRO A 231 -3.43 -6.91 17.41
N HIS A 232 -4.01 -6.49 16.27
CA HIS A 232 -3.85 -7.10 14.96
C HIS A 232 -3.36 -6.07 13.93
N TRP A 233 -2.40 -6.46 13.09
CA TRP A 233 -2.02 -5.72 11.89
C TRP A 233 -2.03 -6.64 10.68
N PHE A 234 -2.76 -6.26 9.63
CA PHE A 234 -2.88 -7.01 8.39
C PHE A 234 -2.18 -6.30 7.23
N ALA A 235 -1.49 -7.07 6.38
CA ALA A 235 -0.85 -6.55 5.18
C ALA A 235 -0.82 -7.56 4.03
N ALA A 236 -0.43 -7.08 2.85
CA ALA A 236 -0.40 -7.84 1.60
C ALA A 236 0.91 -7.56 0.83
N HIS A 237 0.80 -7.15 -0.44
CA HIS A 237 1.86 -6.75 -1.37
C HIS A 237 2.92 -7.80 -1.71
N MET A 238 3.66 -8.29 -0.72
CA MET A 238 4.87 -9.13 -0.87
C MET A 238 4.61 -10.58 -1.35
N HIS A 239 3.38 -10.89 -1.77
CA HIS A 239 2.90 -12.18 -2.30
C HIS A 239 3.48 -13.40 -1.57
N CYS A 240 3.41 -13.37 -0.24
CA CYS A 240 3.76 -14.50 0.61
C CYS A 240 3.09 -14.37 1.99
N ARG A 241 2.79 -15.51 2.61
CA ARG A 241 2.33 -15.52 4.01
C ARG A 241 3.49 -15.34 4.97
N PHE A 242 3.38 -14.37 5.85
CA PHE A 242 4.31 -14.15 6.96
C PHE A 242 3.57 -13.75 8.23
N SER A 243 4.15 -14.09 9.39
CA SER A 243 3.57 -13.75 10.69
C SER A 243 4.67 -13.35 11.67
N ALA A 244 4.45 -12.26 12.39
CA ALA A 244 5.39 -11.71 13.36
C ALA A 244 4.66 -11.20 14.61
N VAL A 245 5.39 -11.08 15.71
CA VAL A 245 4.88 -10.53 16.97
C VAL A 245 5.80 -9.42 17.44
N LYS A 246 5.33 -8.17 17.35
CA LYS A 246 6.10 -7.00 17.77
C LYS A 246 5.68 -6.58 19.17
N THR A 247 6.63 -6.59 20.11
CA THR A 247 6.41 -6.28 21.53
C THR A 247 6.99 -4.91 21.89
N TYR A 248 6.27 -4.16 22.72
CA TYR A 248 6.61 -2.78 23.08
C TYR A 248 6.75 -2.60 24.59
N GLY A 249 7.99 -2.61 25.07
CA GLY A 249 8.33 -2.49 26.48
C GLY A 249 9.62 -3.27 26.78
N PRO A 250 10.07 -3.32 28.05
CA PRO A 250 11.06 -4.32 28.43
C PRO A 250 10.50 -5.71 28.11
N ALA A 251 11.32 -6.57 27.51
CA ALA A 251 10.96 -7.98 27.38
C ALA A 251 10.59 -8.53 28.76
N PRO A 252 9.58 -9.43 28.86
CA PRO A 252 9.33 -10.13 30.11
C PRO A 252 10.65 -10.74 30.60
N GLN A 253 11.10 -10.39 31.80
CA GLN A 253 12.21 -11.10 32.40
C GLN A 253 11.81 -12.58 32.51
N ASP A 254 12.74 -13.48 32.16
CA ASP A 254 12.53 -14.92 32.15
C ASP A 254 12.25 -15.48 33.57
N ASN A 255 11.05 -15.24 34.07
CA ASN A 255 10.44 -16.08 35.09
C ASN A 255 9.98 -17.35 34.38
N ALA A 256 10.77 -18.41 34.55
CA ALA A 256 10.52 -19.72 33.97
C ALA A 256 9.09 -20.18 34.27
N ILE A 257 8.25 -20.20 33.24
CA ILE A 257 6.93 -20.85 33.26
C ILE A 257 6.98 -21.97 32.21
N SER A 258 6.71 -23.18 32.71
CA SER A 258 6.72 -24.43 31.97
C SER A 258 5.85 -24.38 30.71
N SER A 259 6.32 -25.03 29.65
CA SER A 259 5.55 -25.24 28.42
C SER A 259 4.15 -25.83 28.72
N PRO A 260 3.05 -25.23 28.23
CA PRO A 260 1.78 -25.91 28.16
C PRO A 260 1.91 -27.12 27.23
N ALA A 261 1.40 -28.27 27.65
CA ALA A 261 1.52 -29.51 26.91
C ALA A 261 0.79 -29.45 25.55
N ALA A 262 1.31 -30.19 24.58
CA ALA A 262 0.66 -30.38 23.29
C ALA A 262 -0.72 -31.03 23.45
N LEU A 263 -1.73 -30.47 22.78
CA LEU A 263 -2.99 -31.13 22.51
C LEU A 263 -2.96 -31.67 21.07
N GLU A 264 -2.33 -32.84 20.91
CA GLU A 264 -2.53 -33.67 19.73
C GLU A 264 -3.83 -34.48 19.89
N ASN A 265 -4.83 -34.19 19.05
CA ASN A 265 -5.65 -35.21 18.38
C ASN A 265 -6.59 -34.55 17.36
N GLY A 266 -6.58 -35.01 16.11
CA GLY A 266 -7.44 -34.41 15.08
C GLY A 266 -7.18 -34.71 13.60
N GLY A 267 -6.46 -35.79 13.25
CA GLY A 267 -6.56 -36.42 11.92
C GLY A 267 -6.17 -35.60 10.68
N ALA A 268 -4.86 -35.36 10.49
CA ALA A 268 -4.33 -35.02 9.17
C ALA A 268 -4.07 -36.30 8.35
N VAL A 269 -4.83 -36.50 7.27
CA VAL A 269 -4.54 -37.54 6.25
C VAL A 269 -3.54 -37.02 5.24
N SER A 270 -2.25 -37.33 5.45
CA SER A 270 -1.18 -37.05 4.50
C SER A 270 -1.17 -38.09 3.38
N ALA A 271 -1.54 -37.69 2.16
CA ALA A 271 -1.20 -38.42 0.95
C ALA A 271 0.11 -37.84 0.39
N SER A 272 1.20 -38.60 0.48
CA SER A 272 2.52 -38.24 -0.05
C SER A 272 2.56 -38.36 -1.57
N LEU A 273 2.93 -37.29 -2.26
CA LEU A 273 3.41 -37.33 -3.64
C LEU A 273 4.76 -36.61 -3.71
N ASP A 274 5.80 -37.35 -4.10
CA ASP A 274 7.10 -36.78 -4.45
C ASP A 274 6.96 -35.93 -5.72
N ILE A 275 7.38 -34.66 -5.65
CA ILE A 275 7.74 -33.87 -6.83
C ILE A 275 9.07 -33.19 -6.55
N SER A 276 10.14 -33.82 -7.01
CA SER A 276 11.42 -33.15 -7.24
C SER A 276 11.34 -32.34 -8.55
N GLY A 277 11.85 -31.11 -8.53
CA GLY A 277 11.93 -30.25 -9.71
C GLY A 277 10.68 -29.39 -9.97
N ILE A 278 10.60 -28.24 -9.31
CA ILE A 278 9.74 -27.13 -9.72
C ILE A 278 10.61 -26.15 -10.52
N PRO A 279 10.34 -25.91 -11.82
CA PRO A 279 11.00 -24.84 -12.56
C PRO A 279 10.62 -23.48 -11.99
N HIS A 280 11.54 -22.51 -12.06
CA HIS A 280 11.26 -21.12 -11.71
C HIS A 280 10.04 -20.62 -12.47
N ASN A 281 9.00 -20.14 -11.77
CA ASN A 281 7.82 -19.64 -12.45
C ASN A 281 8.13 -18.29 -13.08
N VAL A 282 7.71 -18.08 -14.33
CA VAL A 282 8.00 -16.85 -15.10
C VAL A 282 6.89 -15.80 -15.01
N ASP A 283 5.80 -16.11 -14.29
CA ASP A 283 4.67 -15.21 -14.01
C ASP A 283 4.82 -14.44 -12.68
N GLU A 284 6.01 -14.43 -12.09
CA GLU A 284 6.34 -13.50 -11.02
C GLU A 284 6.64 -12.14 -11.66
N ILE A 285 5.69 -11.19 -11.53
CA ILE A 285 5.92 -9.80 -11.89
C ILE A 285 7.00 -9.27 -10.95
N ASP A 286 8.15 -8.93 -11.53
CA ASP A 286 9.30 -8.43 -10.80
C ASP A 286 8.93 -7.16 -10.04
N LEU A 287 9.03 -7.21 -8.70
CA LEU A 287 8.68 -6.09 -7.85
C LEU A 287 9.80 -5.05 -7.94
N ASP A 288 9.49 -3.87 -8.49
CA ASP A 288 10.38 -2.72 -8.62
C ASP A 288 11.55 -2.82 -9.64
N ILE A 289 11.38 -3.47 -10.80
CA ILE A 289 12.17 -3.06 -11.98
C ILE A 289 11.68 -1.69 -12.48
N ASP A 290 12.49 -0.65 -12.27
CA ASP A 290 12.43 0.62 -13.01
C ASP A 290 12.74 0.35 -14.49
N ASP A 291 11.70 0.02 -15.27
CA ASP A 291 11.79 -0.11 -16.73
C ASP A 291 11.87 1.30 -17.38
N ASP A 292 13.05 1.90 -17.28
CA ASP A 292 13.42 3.19 -17.87
C ASP A 292 13.86 3.03 -19.36
N SER A 293 13.40 1.99 -20.07
CA SER A 293 13.78 1.78 -21.48
C SER A 293 12.75 1.06 -22.37
N ASP A 294 11.75 1.78 -22.87
CA ASP A 294 11.11 1.42 -24.15
C ASP A 294 11.15 2.59 -25.15
N ASN A 295 11.88 2.38 -26.26
CA ASN A 295 11.91 3.26 -27.42
C ASN A 295 11.01 2.66 -28.51
N GLY A 296 9.73 3.00 -28.46
CA GLY A 296 8.74 2.51 -29.43
C GLY A 296 9.09 2.91 -30.87
N VAL A 297 9.38 1.91 -31.71
CA VAL A 297 9.36 2.02 -33.18
C VAL A 297 8.31 1.03 -33.70
N PRO A 298 7.30 1.46 -34.48
CA PRO A 298 6.14 0.62 -34.78
C PRO A 298 6.43 -0.40 -35.88
N LEU A 299 5.91 -1.63 -35.70
CA LEU A 299 5.85 -2.65 -36.74
C LEU A 299 4.46 -3.26 -36.84
N GLN A 300 3.96 -3.35 -38.08
CA GLN A 300 2.72 -4.02 -38.47
C GLN A 300 2.99 -5.49 -38.88
N PRO A 301 1.96 -6.35 -38.94
CA PRO A 301 2.13 -7.80 -38.69
C PRO A 301 2.32 -8.67 -39.95
N THR A 302 2.97 -9.82 -39.78
CA THR A 302 2.92 -10.97 -40.70
C THR A 302 2.91 -12.30 -39.93
N ALA A 303 2.33 -13.35 -40.53
CA ALA A 303 1.83 -14.54 -39.84
C ALA A 303 2.76 -15.78 -39.82
N ASP A 304 2.40 -16.72 -38.92
CA ASP A 304 2.58 -18.18 -38.94
C ASP A 304 3.97 -18.81 -39.20
N LYS A 305 4.58 -19.40 -38.14
CA LYS A 305 4.85 -20.88 -37.99
C LYS A 305 5.92 -21.23 -36.94
N GLU A 306 5.63 -22.27 -36.17
CA GLU A 306 6.57 -23.14 -35.43
C GLU A 306 6.93 -24.40 -36.27
N PRO A 307 7.86 -25.29 -35.86
CA PRO A 307 8.95 -25.23 -34.85
C PRO A 307 10.31 -25.49 -35.60
N PRO A 308 11.40 -26.18 -35.12
CA PRO A 308 11.71 -26.78 -33.81
C PRO A 308 13.17 -26.60 -33.27
N LEU A 309 13.44 -27.35 -32.21
CA LEU A 309 14.65 -27.48 -31.37
C LEU A 309 15.94 -27.96 -32.10
N VAL A 310 17.09 -27.38 -31.71
CA VAL A 310 18.42 -28.05 -31.74
C VAL A 310 19.23 -27.61 -30.51
N ALA A 311 19.90 -28.54 -29.84
CA ALA A 311 20.81 -28.27 -28.72
C ALA A 311 22.28 -28.33 -29.16
N ASN A 312 23.13 -27.49 -28.55
CA ASN A 312 24.59 -27.59 -28.41
C ASN A 312 24.90 -26.81 -27.11
N GLN A 313 25.56 -27.28 -26.04
CA GLN A 313 26.78 -28.11 -25.92
C GLN A 313 27.99 -27.51 -26.63
N ASP A 314 28.81 -26.78 -25.85
CA ASP A 314 30.26 -26.74 -26.01
C ASP A 314 30.87 -26.51 -24.61
N GLU A 315 31.33 -27.61 -24.00
CA GLU A 315 32.22 -27.57 -22.84
C GLU A 315 33.67 -27.41 -23.33
N ILE A 316 34.46 -26.54 -22.72
CA ILE A 316 35.92 -26.63 -22.81
C ILE A 316 36.49 -26.54 -21.40
N ASN A 317 36.85 -27.71 -20.86
CA ASN A 317 37.51 -27.86 -19.58
C ASN A 317 39.01 -28.10 -19.80
N LEU A 318 39.87 -27.29 -19.18
CA LEU A 318 41.31 -27.51 -19.06
C LEU A 318 41.73 -27.01 -17.68
N GLY A 319 42.02 -27.95 -16.78
CA GLY A 319 42.27 -27.68 -15.36
C GLY A 319 43.74 -27.48 -14.99
N ASP A 320 43.89 -27.02 -13.75
CA ASP A 320 44.92 -27.33 -12.74
C ASP A 320 46.41 -27.36 -13.12
N ASP A 321 47.17 -26.47 -12.48
CA ASP A 321 48.30 -26.91 -11.65
C ASP A 321 48.52 -25.95 -10.45
N GLU A 322 49.00 -26.47 -9.32
CA GLU A 322 49.28 -25.73 -8.08
C GLU A 322 50.70 -25.13 -8.06
N GLY A 323 50.96 -24.14 -7.20
CA GLY A 323 52.34 -23.76 -6.87
C GLY A 323 52.52 -22.41 -6.18
N ALA A 324 52.87 -22.42 -4.89
CA ALA A 324 53.09 -21.21 -4.09
C ALA A 324 54.51 -20.63 -4.25
N SER A 325 54.67 -19.28 -4.19
CA SER A 325 55.61 -18.60 -3.27
C SER A 325 55.70 -17.06 -3.44
N ASN A 326 56.13 -16.41 -2.35
CA ASN A 326 56.38 -14.97 -2.18
C ASN A 326 57.18 -14.27 -3.31
N MET A 327 56.81 -13.02 -3.64
CA MET A 327 57.58 -11.82 -3.22
C MET A 327 56.90 -10.48 -3.60
N LYS A 328 57.18 -9.43 -2.81
CA LYS A 328 56.78 -8.02 -3.07
C LYS A 328 57.67 -7.38 -4.14
N PRO A 329 57.18 -6.31 -4.79
CA PRO A 329 57.86 -5.02 -4.64
C PRO A 329 56.91 -3.86 -4.22
N SER A 330 57.48 -2.67 -4.03
CA SER A 330 56.94 -1.59 -3.21
C SER A 330 56.46 -0.35 -3.99
N THR A 331 55.75 0.55 -3.26
CA THR A 331 55.58 2.01 -3.51
C THR A 331 54.80 2.41 -4.78
N GLN A 332 53.75 3.24 -4.73
CA GLN A 332 53.68 4.57 -4.11
C GLN A 332 52.23 4.95 -3.70
N GLN A 333 52.09 5.65 -2.56
CA GLN A 333 50.86 6.37 -2.21
C GLN A 333 50.87 7.76 -2.86
N GLN A 334 49.78 8.14 -3.53
CA GLN A 334 49.50 9.55 -3.87
C GLN A 334 48.36 10.04 -2.99
N ALA A 335 48.67 10.97 -2.08
CA ALA A 335 47.70 11.60 -1.21
C ALA A 335 46.97 12.74 -1.94
N THR A 336 45.64 12.75 -1.86
CA THR A 336 44.83 13.95 -2.09
C THR A 336 44.79 14.78 -0.80
N PRO A 337 44.94 16.11 -0.85
CA PRO A 337 45.01 16.92 0.36
C PRO A 337 43.65 17.04 1.05
N SER A 338 43.49 16.37 2.19
CA SER A 338 42.40 16.62 3.12
C SER A 338 42.67 17.89 3.93
N ILE A 339 41.74 18.84 3.89
CA ILE A 339 41.77 20.02 4.76
C ILE A 339 41.53 19.55 6.20
N PRO A 340 42.38 19.93 7.18
CA PRO A 340 42.18 19.59 8.59
C PRO A 340 40.81 20.05 9.12
N PRO A 341 40.21 19.34 10.10
CA PRO A 341 38.88 19.68 10.65
C PRO A 341 38.78 21.14 11.08
N ASP A 342 39.81 21.65 11.77
CA ASP A 342 39.87 22.97 12.41
C ASP A 342 39.73 24.17 11.43
N LEU A 343 39.91 23.94 10.12
CA LEU A 343 39.72 24.95 9.07
C LEU A 343 38.30 24.94 8.48
N ARG A 344 37.48 23.91 8.72
CA ARG A 344 36.06 23.92 8.34
C ARG A 344 35.22 24.79 9.27
N ASP A 345 35.58 24.84 10.54
CA ASP A 345 34.84 25.58 11.58
C ASP A 345 35.05 27.11 11.51
N GLN A 346 35.89 27.58 10.57
CA GLN A 346 36.14 29.00 10.31
C GLN A 346 35.39 29.54 9.07
N LEU A 347 34.62 28.70 8.37
CA LEU A 347 33.83 29.13 7.21
C LEU A 347 32.48 29.75 7.65
N PRO A 348 31.99 30.81 6.97
CA PRO A 348 30.68 31.39 7.27
C PRO A 348 29.55 30.36 7.12
N SER A 349 28.53 30.46 7.97
CA SER A 349 27.36 29.56 8.02
C SER A 349 26.57 29.46 6.71
N ALA A 350 26.77 30.39 5.77
CA ALA A 350 26.24 30.34 4.41
C ALA A 350 26.82 29.20 3.53
N PHE A 351 27.95 28.59 3.92
CA PHE A 351 28.57 27.46 3.21
C PHE A 351 28.33 26.09 3.87
N SER A 352 27.71 26.06 5.05
CA SER A 352 27.21 24.83 5.64
C SER A 352 26.07 24.29 4.77
N ARG A 353 26.17 23.03 4.30
CA ARG A 353 25.00 22.35 3.72
C ARG A 353 23.85 22.44 4.73
N PRO A 354 22.63 22.84 4.33
CA PRO A 354 21.50 22.81 5.23
C PRO A 354 21.35 21.37 5.73
N THR A 355 21.46 21.20 7.05
CA THR A 355 21.20 19.90 7.68
C THR A 355 19.75 19.56 7.38
N GLY A 356 19.55 18.52 6.56
CA GLY A 356 18.21 18.03 6.22
C GLY A 356 17.44 17.82 7.51
N ARG A 357 16.36 18.59 7.68
CA ARG A 357 15.53 18.59 8.88
C ARG A 357 14.94 17.18 9.01
N LYS A 358 15.57 16.33 9.82
CA LYS A 358 15.03 15.01 10.14
C LYS A 358 13.67 15.24 10.79
N GLN A 359 12.60 15.01 10.03
CA GLN A 359 11.24 15.08 10.56
C GLN A 359 11.08 13.90 11.51
N ASN A 360 11.22 14.18 12.81
CA ASN A 360 11.08 13.19 13.87
C ASN A 360 9.58 12.91 14.13
N MET A 361 8.83 12.46 13.12
CA MET A 361 7.45 11.98 13.35
C MET A 361 7.40 10.72 14.26
N ALA A 362 8.56 10.09 14.49
CA ALA A 362 8.69 8.84 15.23
C ALA A 362 9.17 8.99 16.69
N SER A 363 9.21 10.21 17.26
CA SER A 363 9.78 10.44 18.59
C SER A 363 8.78 10.73 19.71
N GLU A 364 7.48 10.87 19.43
CA GLU A 364 6.48 11.02 20.49
C GLU A 364 6.12 9.66 21.10
N PRO A 365 5.99 9.55 22.43
CA PRO A 365 5.51 8.33 23.07
C PRO A 365 4.03 8.09 22.69
N PRO A 366 3.57 6.83 22.70
CA PRO A 366 2.16 6.53 22.46
C PRO A 366 1.27 7.26 23.48
N PRO A 367 0.09 7.77 23.07
CA PRO A 367 -0.89 8.35 23.98
C PRO A 367 -1.25 7.41 25.15
N PRO A 368 -1.62 7.94 26.34
CA PRO A 368 -1.88 7.11 27.52
C PRO A 368 -2.97 6.05 27.35
N GLU A 369 -3.93 6.28 26.46
CA GLU A 369 -5.02 5.33 26.16
C GLU A 369 -4.62 4.22 25.17
N ILE A 370 -3.47 4.34 24.50
CA ILE A 370 -2.85 3.23 23.76
C ILE A 370 -2.18 2.28 24.77
N THR A 371 -3.01 1.44 25.38
CA THR A 371 -2.58 0.50 26.42
C THR A 371 -1.85 -0.70 25.85
N ASN A 372 -2.14 -1.11 24.60
CA ASN A 372 -1.54 -2.33 24.04
C ASN A 372 -0.01 -2.27 23.96
N LYS A 373 0.60 -3.44 24.12
CA LYS A 373 2.05 -3.67 24.07
C LYS A 373 2.45 -4.83 23.13
N VAL A 374 1.50 -5.49 22.45
CA VAL A 374 1.77 -6.63 21.57
C VAL A 374 0.94 -6.52 20.28
N VAL A 375 1.62 -6.32 19.15
CA VAL A 375 1.01 -6.32 17.81
C VAL A 375 1.23 -7.67 17.16
N ARG A 376 0.14 -8.36 16.75
CA ARG A 376 0.21 -9.58 15.94
C ARG A 376 0.13 -9.20 14.47
N PHE A 377 1.25 -9.26 13.78
CA PHE A 377 1.32 -9.00 12.35
C PHE A 377 1.03 -10.27 11.55
N LEU A 378 0.21 -10.13 10.52
CA LEU A 378 -0.07 -11.17 9.53
C LEU A 378 -0.06 -10.54 8.13
N ALA A 379 0.83 -11.04 7.28
CA ALA A 379 0.77 -10.83 5.85
C ALA A 379 0.27 -12.09 5.13
N LEU A 380 -0.45 -11.88 4.03
CA LEU A 380 -1.04 -12.94 3.21
C LEU A 380 -0.70 -12.77 1.73
N ASP A 381 -0.83 -13.88 1.00
CA ASP A 381 -0.57 -13.98 -0.44
C ASP A 381 -1.78 -13.50 -1.29
N LYS A 382 -1.66 -13.57 -2.61
CA LYS A 382 -2.80 -13.39 -3.54
C LYS A 382 -3.60 -14.67 -3.75
N CYS A 383 -4.89 -14.54 -4.03
CA CYS A 383 -5.82 -15.64 -4.31
C CYS A 383 -5.43 -16.45 -5.57
N LEU A 384 -4.53 -17.42 -5.38
CA LEU A 384 -4.06 -18.36 -6.41
C LEU A 384 -3.93 -19.78 -5.85
N PRO A 385 -4.02 -20.83 -6.70
CA PRO A 385 -3.89 -22.23 -6.28
C PRO A 385 -2.62 -22.50 -5.47
N GLY A 386 -2.78 -23.24 -4.36
CA GLY A 386 -1.67 -23.62 -3.47
C GLY A 386 -1.08 -22.50 -2.59
N ARG A 387 -1.52 -21.24 -2.77
CA ARG A 387 -1.04 -20.10 -1.98
C ARG A 387 -1.80 -19.94 -0.66
N LYS A 388 -1.22 -19.15 0.27
CA LYS A 388 -1.79 -18.91 1.62
C LYS A 388 -2.31 -17.47 1.71
N PHE A 389 -3.43 -17.24 1.02
CA PHE A 389 -4.00 -15.92 0.76
C PHE A 389 -5.12 -15.50 1.73
N LEU A 390 -5.83 -16.48 2.31
CA LEU A 390 -6.97 -16.28 3.21
C LEU A 390 -6.68 -16.74 4.64
N GLN A 391 -7.18 -16.02 5.63
CA GLN A 391 -7.27 -16.46 7.03
C GLN A 391 -8.57 -16.02 7.72
N LEU A 392 -9.26 -16.95 8.35
CA LEU A 392 -10.39 -16.67 9.26
C LEU A 392 -9.90 -16.53 10.71
N LEU A 393 -10.46 -15.57 11.45
CA LEU A 393 -10.22 -15.39 12.88
C LEU A 393 -11.42 -14.72 13.57
N GLU A 394 -11.55 -14.91 14.88
CA GLU A 394 -12.47 -14.12 15.71
C GLU A 394 -11.67 -13.00 16.37
N VAL A 395 -12.20 -11.77 16.35
CA VAL A 395 -11.57 -10.58 16.95
C VAL A 395 -12.55 -9.93 17.93
N GLN A 396 -12.02 -9.52 19.08
CA GLN A 396 -12.76 -8.84 20.14
C GLN A 396 -12.11 -7.47 20.42
N PRO A 397 -12.90 -6.41 20.71
CA PRO A 397 -12.33 -5.10 21.05
C PRO A 397 -11.44 -5.19 22.29
N LEU A 398 -10.25 -4.59 22.25
CA LEU A 398 -9.28 -4.65 23.35
C LEU A 398 -9.80 -3.91 24.58
N ASN A 399 -10.24 -2.69 24.37
CA ASN A 399 -10.94 -1.89 25.36
C ASN A 399 -12.44 -2.17 25.20
N GLY A 400 -12.88 -3.37 25.61
CA GLY A 400 -14.30 -3.73 25.62
C GLY A 400 -15.13 -2.59 26.20
N PHE A 401 -16.11 -2.11 25.42
CA PHE A 401 -16.90 -0.93 25.77
C PHE A 401 -17.43 -1.06 27.19
N LYS A 402 -17.26 -0.01 28.01
CA LYS A 402 -17.68 -0.02 29.42
C LYS A 402 -19.21 -0.06 29.54
N GLN A 403 -19.83 -1.23 29.44
CA GLN A 403 -21.10 -1.51 30.11
C GLN A 403 -21.40 -2.99 30.37
N ALA A 404 -21.99 -3.23 31.55
CA ALA A 404 -22.86 -4.36 31.92
C ALA A 404 -22.42 -5.81 31.63
N SER A 405 -21.61 -6.35 32.54
CA SER A 405 -21.85 -7.64 33.23
C SER A 405 -22.58 -8.79 32.49
N ALA A 406 -21.77 -9.74 32.02
CA ALA A 406 -21.90 -11.19 32.26
C ALA A 406 -22.91 -12.06 31.47
N ASN A 407 -22.40 -13.24 31.11
CA ASN A 407 -23.08 -14.55 31.09
C ASN A 407 -24.44 -14.72 30.37
N SER A 408 -24.36 -15.13 29.10
CA SER A 408 -25.18 -16.24 28.57
C SER A 408 -24.46 -16.85 27.35
N SER A 409 -23.91 -18.06 27.43
CA SER A 409 -24.61 -19.31 27.12
C SER A 409 -25.44 -19.26 25.84
N SER A 410 -24.86 -19.80 24.77
CA SER A 410 -25.52 -20.45 23.61
C SER A 410 -27.05 -20.40 23.57
N SER A 411 -27.59 -19.51 22.75
CA SER A 411 -28.92 -19.64 22.17
C SER A 411 -28.81 -19.63 20.64
N SER A 412 -29.60 -20.46 19.97
CA SER A 412 -29.61 -20.58 18.50
C SER A 412 -30.44 -19.45 17.86
N GLY A 413 -30.01 -18.21 18.09
CA GLY A 413 -30.50 -17.02 17.37
C GLY A 413 -29.56 -16.67 16.22
N SER A 414 -30.11 -16.10 15.15
CA SER A 414 -29.30 -15.51 14.07
C SER A 414 -28.45 -14.38 14.65
N ARG A 415 -27.13 -14.36 14.36
CA ARG A 415 -26.24 -13.27 14.78
C ARG A 415 -26.77 -11.94 14.23
N VAL A 416 -26.93 -10.95 15.11
CA VAL A 416 -27.33 -9.60 14.70
C VAL A 416 -26.20 -8.99 13.86
N ARG A 417 -26.52 -8.44 12.68
CA ARG A 417 -25.54 -7.77 11.81
C ARG A 417 -24.92 -6.60 12.59
N PRO A 418 -23.59 -6.56 12.79
CA PRO A 418 -22.95 -5.46 13.52
C PRO A 418 -23.14 -4.14 12.76
N LYS A 419 -23.35 -3.05 13.52
CA LYS A 419 -23.40 -1.71 12.95
C LYS A 419 -22.06 -1.31 12.36
N PHE A 420 -22.10 -0.69 11.18
CA PHE A 420 -20.93 -0.10 10.51
C PHE A 420 -21.02 1.41 10.60
N GLU A 421 -20.08 2.03 11.31
CA GLU A 421 -20.17 3.42 11.77
C GLU A 421 -18.87 4.19 11.45
N TYR A 422 -18.99 5.49 11.23
CA TYR A 422 -17.85 6.40 11.23
C TYR A 422 -17.23 6.48 12.64
N ASP A 423 -15.91 6.67 12.69
CA ASP A 423 -15.21 6.91 13.95
C ASP A 423 -15.19 8.41 14.30
N PRO A 424 -15.76 8.84 15.45
CA PRO A 424 -15.93 10.26 15.74
C PRO A 424 -14.60 11.01 15.94
N GLU A 425 -13.57 10.36 16.50
CA GLU A 425 -12.22 10.91 16.62
C GLU A 425 -11.60 11.15 15.24
N TRP A 426 -11.78 10.20 14.32
CA TRP A 426 -11.34 10.37 12.93
C TRP A 426 -12.09 11.48 12.18
N LEU A 427 -13.39 11.68 12.43
CA LEU A 427 -14.14 12.81 11.83
C LEU A 427 -13.58 14.16 12.33
N ALA A 428 -13.30 14.29 13.62
CA ALA A 428 -12.70 15.50 14.20
C ALA A 428 -11.30 15.78 13.64
N ILE A 429 -10.44 14.76 13.55
CA ILE A 429 -9.13 14.84 12.89
C ILE A 429 -9.29 15.27 11.42
N THR A 430 -10.21 14.64 10.68
CA THR A 430 -10.43 14.96 9.26
C THR A 430 -10.86 16.42 9.06
N ARG A 431 -11.71 16.97 9.93
CA ARG A 431 -12.08 18.40 9.94
C ARG A 431 -10.87 19.32 10.10
N VAL A 432 -9.97 19.03 11.05
CA VAL A 432 -8.74 19.83 11.29
C VAL A 432 -7.81 19.83 10.06
N PHE A 433 -7.75 18.71 9.32
CA PHE A 433 -6.83 18.57 8.18
C PHE A 433 -7.44 18.85 6.79
N ALA A 434 -8.75 19.10 6.67
CA ALA A 434 -9.43 19.27 5.38
C ALA A 434 -8.84 20.39 4.50
N SER A 435 -8.43 21.52 5.09
CA SER A 435 -7.83 22.66 4.37
C SER A 435 -6.39 22.40 3.88
N HIS A 436 -5.73 21.35 4.36
CA HIS A 436 -4.36 20.99 3.98
C HIS A 436 -4.30 20.13 2.70
N ILE A 437 -5.43 19.66 2.19
CA ILE A 437 -5.52 18.98 0.88
C ILE A 437 -5.42 20.03 -0.25
N SER A 438 -4.49 19.82 -1.16
CA SER A 438 -4.31 20.61 -2.39
C SER A 438 -4.20 19.66 -3.57
N LEU A 439 -5.00 19.90 -4.62
CA LEU A 439 -5.16 19.05 -5.80
C LEU A 439 -4.87 19.87 -7.07
N GLY A 440 -4.31 19.24 -8.10
CA GLY A 440 -4.09 19.87 -9.42
C GLY A 440 -2.89 20.81 -9.52
N ASP A 441 -2.18 21.07 -8.41
CA ASP A 441 -0.93 21.84 -8.37
C ASP A 441 0.23 20.95 -7.93
N ARG A 442 1.14 20.65 -8.87
CA ARG A 442 2.31 19.77 -8.68
C ARG A 442 3.46 20.46 -7.93
N ASP A 443 3.46 21.79 -7.87
CA ASP A 443 4.43 22.60 -7.12
C ASP A 443 3.93 22.94 -5.70
N ALA A 444 2.66 22.62 -5.39
CA ALA A 444 2.10 22.73 -4.06
C ALA A 444 2.94 21.94 -3.04
N ARG A 445 3.15 22.56 -1.88
CA ARG A 445 3.93 21.98 -0.79
C ARG A 445 3.01 21.55 0.33
N THR A 446 3.22 20.35 0.86
CA THR A 446 2.53 19.89 2.06
C THR A 446 2.82 20.88 3.20
N PRO A 447 1.78 21.41 3.87
CA PRO A 447 1.95 22.31 5.00
C PRO A 447 2.87 21.69 6.06
N PRO A 448 3.78 22.45 6.69
CA PRO A 448 4.73 21.90 7.64
C PRO A 448 4.01 21.23 8.81
N ASP A 449 4.58 20.14 9.31
CA ASP A 449 4.10 19.51 10.54
C ASP A 449 4.39 20.43 11.74
N LEU A 450 3.34 20.72 12.51
CA LEU A 450 3.36 21.56 13.71
C LEU A 450 3.39 20.71 15.00
N GLY A 451 3.31 19.39 14.90
CA GLY A 451 3.37 18.43 16.01
C GLY A 451 2.05 18.28 16.78
N ALA A 452 1.90 17.17 17.50
CA ALA A 452 0.63 16.80 18.13
C ALA A 452 0.20 17.81 19.21
N ALA A 453 1.14 18.43 19.92
CA ALA A 453 0.86 19.48 20.89
C ALA A 453 0.17 20.72 20.28
N HIS A 454 0.34 20.99 18.99
CA HIS A 454 -0.39 22.05 18.29
C HIS A 454 -1.77 21.61 17.82
N TYR A 455 -1.89 20.40 17.26
CA TYR A 455 -3.16 19.92 16.71
C TYR A 455 -4.15 19.47 17.79
N ARG A 456 -3.69 18.93 18.93
CA ARG A 456 -4.55 18.41 20.00
C ARG A 456 -5.68 19.37 20.42
N PRO A 457 -5.44 20.64 20.81
CA PRO A 457 -6.53 21.55 21.17
C PRO A 457 -7.45 21.94 20.00
N LEU A 458 -7.00 21.78 18.74
CA LEU A 458 -7.86 21.96 17.57
C LEU A 458 -8.77 20.74 17.39
N ILE A 459 -8.21 19.53 17.53
CA ILE A 459 -8.96 18.27 17.42
C ILE A 459 -9.97 18.15 18.57
N GLU A 460 -9.61 18.51 19.80
CA GLU A 460 -10.53 18.54 20.95
C GLU A 460 -11.74 19.45 20.66
N LYS A 461 -11.52 20.63 20.08
CA LYS A 461 -12.60 21.54 19.68
C LYS A 461 -13.47 20.98 18.54
N GLU A 462 -12.86 20.35 17.53
CA GLU A 462 -13.63 19.72 16.45
C GLU A 462 -14.34 18.44 16.92
N GLN A 463 -13.84 17.77 17.97
CA GLN A 463 -14.50 16.65 18.65
C GLN A 463 -15.77 17.11 19.35
N GLU A 464 -15.73 18.22 20.11
CA GLU A 464 -16.93 18.81 20.71
C GLU A 464 -18.00 19.12 19.65
N TRP A 465 -17.59 19.61 18.48
CA TRP A 465 -18.48 19.86 17.34
C TRP A 465 -19.08 18.57 16.78
N VAL A 466 -18.27 17.52 16.55
CA VAL A 466 -18.71 16.19 16.08
C VAL A 466 -19.67 15.55 17.08
N ASP A 467 -19.38 15.64 18.37
CA ASP A 467 -20.21 15.11 19.44
C ASP A 467 -21.58 15.79 19.46
N GLU A 468 -21.63 17.10 19.23
CA GLU A 468 -22.87 17.86 19.17
C GLU A 468 -23.70 17.61 17.92
N HIS A 469 -23.10 17.63 16.73
CA HIS A 469 -23.81 17.66 15.43
C HIS A 469 -23.97 16.28 14.78
N ILE A 470 -23.20 15.28 15.20
CA ILE A 470 -23.20 13.93 14.59
C ILE A 470 -23.54 12.87 15.63
N VAL A 471 -22.83 12.83 16.77
CA VAL A 471 -22.99 11.75 17.76
C VAL A 471 -24.34 11.86 18.47
N LYS A 472 -24.69 13.03 19.03
CA LYS A 472 -26.00 13.26 19.68
C LYS A 472 -27.19 13.11 18.71
N GLU A 473 -26.98 13.38 17.42
CA GLU A 473 -28.01 13.24 16.39
C GLU A 473 -28.11 11.80 15.84
N GLY A 474 -27.25 10.87 16.27
CA GLY A 474 -27.27 9.47 15.84
C GLY A 474 -26.76 9.25 14.40
N LYS A 475 -26.01 10.19 13.84
CA LYS A 475 -25.55 10.20 12.43
C LYS A 475 -24.20 9.49 12.19
N LEU A 476 -23.80 8.58 13.10
CA LEU A 476 -22.56 7.83 12.96
C LEU A 476 -22.67 6.63 12.02
N GLU A 477 -23.86 6.06 11.81
CA GLU A 477 -24.05 4.91 10.93
C GLU A 477 -23.73 5.27 9.47
N ILE A 478 -22.86 4.49 8.82
CA ILE A 478 -22.42 4.74 7.44
C ILE A 478 -23.60 4.41 6.51
N PRO A 479 -24.16 5.39 5.78
CA PRO A 479 -25.35 5.16 4.96
C PRO A 479 -25.03 4.22 3.79
N GLU A 480 -25.90 3.25 3.50
CA GLU A 480 -25.78 2.37 2.31
C GLU A 480 -26.21 3.14 1.02
N ASN A 481 -25.46 4.19 0.67
CA ASN A 481 -25.76 5.18 -0.39
C ASN A 481 -24.93 5.00 -1.68
N PHE A 482 -24.66 3.75 -2.08
CA PHE A 482 -23.94 3.46 -3.32
C PHE A 482 -24.72 3.91 -4.57
N GLU A 483 -24.04 4.59 -5.49
CA GLU A 483 -24.55 4.99 -6.81
C GLU A 483 -23.53 4.73 -7.92
N ILE A 484 -24.03 4.38 -9.11
CA ILE A 484 -23.22 4.18 -10.32
C ILE A 484 -22.83 5.55 -10.92
N THR A 485 -21.58 5.99 -10.68
CA THR A 485 -21.04 7.26 -11.20
C THR A 485 -20.54 7.22 -12.65
N ALA A 486 -20.08 6.05 -13.14
CA ALA A 486 -19.50 5.86 -14.47
C ALA A 486 -20.17 4.68 -15.20
N PRO A 487 -20.11 4.60 -16.55
CA PRO A 487 -20.67 3.48 -17.29
C PRO A 487 -20.04 2.14 -16.87
N PRO A 488 -20.83 1.09 -16.54
CA PRO A 488 -20.29 -0.23 -16.23
C PRO A 488 -19.81 -0.96 -17.50
N PHE A 489 -18.86 -1.88 -17.34
CA PHE A 489 -18.50 -2.85 -18.37
C PHE A 489 -19.55 -3.98 -18.48
N TYR A 490 -19.82 -4.38 -19.71
CA TYR A 490 -20.61 -5.57 -20.04
C TYR A 490 -19.79 -6.52 -20.91
N VAL A 491 -19.98 -7.82 -20.71
CA VAL A 491 -19.29 -8.88 -21.47
C VAL A 491 -19.54 -8.69 -22.97
N GLY A 492 -18.45 -8.64 -23.75
CA GLY A 492 -18.47 -8.35 -25.19
C GLY A 492 -18.08 -6.91 -25.54
N MET A 493 -17.93 -6.01 -24.57
CA MET A 493 -17.24 -4.73 -24.76
C MET A 493 -15.71 -4.95 -24.83
N PRO A 494 -14.94 -4.06 -25.50
CA PRO A 494 -13.48 -4.18 -25.54
C PRO A 494 -12.86 -3.87 -24.18
N GLU A 495 -12.01 -4.78 -23.66
CA GLU A 495 -11.29 -4.57 -22.40
C GLU A 495 -10.10 -3.60 -22.54
N ILE A 496 -9.48 -3.53 -23.71
CA ILE A 496 -8.36 -2.63 -23.99
C ILE A 496 -8.81 -1.51 -24.92
N ILE A 497 -8.76 -0.28 -24.42
CA ILE A 497 -9.07 0.95 -25.17
C ILE A 497 -8.00 2.01 -24.92
N ASN A 498 -7.94 3.01 -25.82
CA ASN A 498 -7.02 4.16 -25.68
C ASN A 498 -7.66 5.35 -24.94
N GLU A 499 -8.97 5.32 -24.72
CA GLU A 499 -9.72 6.42 -24.13
C GLU A 499 -9.70 6.30 -22.59
N GLY A 500 -8.91 7.18 -21.97
CA GLY A 500 -8.77 7.23 -20.52
C GLY A 500 -10.04 7.67 -19.77
N PRO A 501 -10.07 7.48 -18.45
CA PRO A 501 -11.25 7.72 -17.64
C PRO A 501 -11.55 9.22 -17.55
N ARG A 502 -12.82 9.52 -17.37
CA ARG A 502 -13.28 10.86 -16.99
C ARG A 502 -13.31 10.95 -15.47
N GLU A 503 -13.19 12.16 -14.98
CA GLU A 503 -13.43 12.48 -13.57
C GLU A 503 -14.93 12.59 -13.32
N TYR A 504 -15.45 11.93 -12.28
CA TYR A 504 -16.85 11.99 -11.89
C TYR A 504 -16.98 12.58 -10.48
N ASN A 505 -18.00 13.42 -10.26
CA ASN A 505 -18.35 13.86 -8.91
C ASN A 505 -19.16 12.75 -8.24
N ASN A 506 -18.60 12.07 -7.24
CA ASN A 506 -19.34 11.03 -6.51
C ASN A 506 -20.24 11.64 -5.43
N PRO A 507 -21.56 11.32 -5.39
CA PRO A 507 -22.48 11.84 -4.37
C PRO A 507 -22.07 11.52 -2.93
N GLN A 508 -21.41 10.38 -2.69
CA GLN A 508 -20.98 9.96 -1.36
C GLN A 508 -19.90 10.89 -0.79
N MET A 509 -18.96 11.33 -1.62
CA MET A 509 -17.94 12.32 -1.26
C MET A 509 -18.56 13.66 -0.85
N GLN A 510 -19.58 14.11 -1.58
CA GLN A 510 -20.32 15.32 -1.25
C GLN A 510 -21.08 15.17 0.08
N GLN A 511 -21.83 14.07 0.25
CA GLN A 511 -22.59 13.78 1.46
C GLN A 511 -21.69 13.65 2.71
N TYR A 512 -20.51 13.04 2.56
CA TYR A 512 -19.51 12.97 3.64
C TYR A 512 -19.00 14.37 4.02
N CYS A 513 -18.63 15.19 3.03
CA CYS A 513 -18.14 16.56 3.27
C CYS A 513 -19.22 17.43 3.92
N GLU A 514 -20.49 17.28 3.54
CA GLU A 514 -21.63 17.97 4.16
C GLU A 514 -21.88 17.49 5.60
N LEU A 515 -21.88 16.16 5.84
CA LEU A 515 -22.05 15.55 7.16
C LEU A 515 -21.02 16.10 8.17
N ILE A 516 -19.75 16.17 7.77
CA ILE A 516 -18.68 16.70 8.62
C ILE A 516 -18.36 18.17 8.38
N GLY A 517 -19.22 18.92 7.67
CA GLY A 517 -19.11 20.37 7.51
C GLY A 517 -17.77 20.90 6.95
N ILE A 518 -17.24 20.27 5.90
CA ILE A 518 -16.02 20.70 5.18
C ILE A 518 -16.27 20.96 3.69
N GLU A 519 -15.31 21.63 3.05
CA GLU A 519 -15.30 21.86 1.59
C GLU A 519 -14.96 20.57 0.81
N ASN A 520 -15.79 20.20 -0.15
CA ASN A 520 -15.48 19.13 -1.10
C ASN A 520 -14.48 19.61 -2.18
N ARG A 521 -13.19 19.50 -1.89
CA ARG A 521 -12.08 19.88 -2.79
C ARG A 521 -11.94 19.00 -4.03
N PHE A 522 -12.51 17.81 -4.00
CA PHE A 522 -12.49 16.85 -5.12
C PHE A 522 -13.54 17.18 -6.19
N PHE A 523 -14.58 17.94 -5.83
CA PHE A 523 -15.56 18.44 -6.79
C PHE A 523 -14.90 19.18 -7.96
N ALA A 524 -15.49 19.00 -9.14
CA ALA A 524 -15.20 19.81 -10.31
C ALA A 524 -16.50 20.16 -11.05
N THR A 525 -16.56 21.33 -11.66
CA THR A 525 -17.59 21.65 -12.65
C THR A 525 -17.31 20.94 -13.98
N ASP A 526 -18.34 20.77 -14.81
CA ASP A 526 -18.16 20.23 -16.17
C ASP A 526 -17.19 21.06 -17.00
N ALA A 527 -17.25 22.39 -16.87
CA ALA A 527 -16.34 23.30 -17.57
C ALA A 527 -14.87 23.10 -17.18
N GLU A 528 -14.57 22.86 -15.89
CA GLU A 528 -13.20 22.57 -15.42
C GLU A 528 -12.72 21.18 -15.88
N ARG A 529 -13.58 20.17 -15.83
CA ARG A 529 -13.28 18.83 -16.36
C ARG A 529 -12.99 18.87 -17.85
N GLU A 530 -13.86 19.50 -18.64
CA GLU A 530 -13.66 19.66 -20.07
C GLU A 530 -12.39 20.46 -20.39
N ALA A 531 -12.09 21.51 -19.63
CA ALA A 531 -10.87 22.28 -19.78
C ALA A 531 -9.62 21.42 -19.55
N ARG A 532 -9.57 20.63 -18.47
CA ARG A 532 -8.47 19.67 -18.21
C ARG A 532 -8.36 18.61 -19.30
N MET A 533 -9.46 17.97 -19.68
CA MET A 533 -9.48 16.97 -20.76
C MET A 533 -9.00 17.53 -22.10
N ARG A 534 -9.27 18.81 -22.39
CA ARG A 534 -8.84 19.50 -23.62
C ARG A 534 -7.39 19.98 -23.57
N GLN A 535 -6.85 20.24 -22.37
CA GLN A 535 -5.43 20.52 -22.16
C GLN A 535 -4.57 19.25 -22.26
N GLY A 536 -5.15 18.08 -21.94
CA GLY A 536 -4.43 16.81 -21.89
C GLY A 536 -3.63 16.65 -20.60
N PRO A 537 -2.90 15.53 -20.46
CA PRO A 537 -2.15 15.25 -19.24
C PRO A 537 -0.97 16.20 -19.08
N ALA A 538 -0.63 16.54 -17.83
CA ALA A 538 0.53 17.37 -17.53
C ALA A 538 1.83 16.73 -18.06
N PRO A 539 2.85 17.50 -18.46
CA PRO A 539 4.14 16.93 -18.88
C PRO A 539 4.75 16.05 -17.78
N SER A 540 5.20 14.85 -18.17
CA SER A 540 6.06 14.02 -17.31
C SER A 540 7.32 14.79 -16.93
N GLN A 541 7.87 14.53 -15.75
CA GLN A 541 9.17 15.09 -15.38
C GLN A 541 10.24 14.53 -16.30
N GLU A 542 11.01 15.41 -16.96
CA GLU A 542 12.28 15.01 -17.55
C GLU A 542 13.16 14.47 -16.41
N ARG A 543 13.22 13.14 -16.28
CA ARG A 543 14.28 12.44 -15.56
C ARG A 543 15.57 12.74 -16.30
N GLY A 544 16.14 13.92 -16.04
CA GLY A 544 17.38 14.38 -16.64
C GLY A 544 18.43 13.34 -16.35
N LEU A 545 18.76 12.53 -17.37
CA LEU A 545 19.70 11.43 -17.27
C LEU A 545 20.94 11.97 -16.57
N GLY A 546 21.18 11.46 -15.36
CA GLY A 546 22.33 11.78 -14.52
C GLY A 546 23.61 11.21 -15.12
N GLY A 547 23.85 11.56 -16.38
CA GLY A 547 24.99 11.20 -17.17
C GLY A 547 26.22 11.71 -16.46
N ARG A 548 26.83 10.81 -15.68
CA ARG A 548 28.26 10.78 -15.44
C ARG A 548 28.93 10.56 -16.80
N GLY A 549 28.86 11.58 -17.66
CA GLY A 549 29.67 11.73 -18.83
C GLY A 549 31.11 11.75 -18.35
N ARG A 550 31.73 10.56 -18.32
CA ARG A 550 33.16 10.41 -18.14
C ARG A 550 33.80 11.26 -19.22
N GLY A 551 34.28 12.45 -18.83
CA GLY A 551 34.92 13.39 -19.72
C GLY A 551 36.09 12.71 -20.39
N ARG A 552 35.89 12.21 -21.61
CA ARG A 552 36.92 11.55 -22.39
C ARG A 552 37.80 12.66 -22.96
N GLY A 553 38.71 13.14 -22.11
CA GLY A 553 39.65 14.23 -22.40
C GLY A 553 40.61 13.85 -23.54
N GLY A 554 40.13 13.95 -24.77
CA GLY A 554 40.89 13.76 -26.01
C GLY A 554 41.85 14.93 -26.31
N GLY A 555 42.53 15.45 -25.29
CA GLY A 555 43.44 16.59 -25.38
C GLY A 555 44.80 16.21 -25.97
N ARG A 556 44.84 15.70 -27.21
CA ARG A 556 46.12 15.51 -27.92
C ARG A 556 46.59 16.82 -28.53
N SER A 557 47.63 17.38 -27.92
CA SER A 557 48.40 18.48 -28.50
C SER A 557 49.07 18.04 -29.81
N SER A 558 48.94 18.87 -30.84
CA SER A 558 49.92 18.92 -31.93
C SER A 558 50.05 20.35 -32.43
N ARG A 559 51.22 20.95 -32.20
CA ARG A 559 51.55 22.30 -32.68
C ARG A 559 51.86 22.24 -34.18
N GLY A 560 51.39 23.28 -34.88
CA GLY A 560 51.39 23.40 -36.33
C GLY A 560 52.71 23.11 -37.06
N ARG A 561 52.55 22.73 -38.32
CA ARG A 561 53.43 23.10 -39.44
C ARG A 561 52.56 23.44 -40.65
N GLY A 562 52.75 24.64 -41.19
CA GLY A 562 52.06 25.09 -42.40
C GLY A 562 52.76 24.65 -43.69
N ARG A 563 52.23 25.16 -44.82
CA ARG A 563 52.38 24.73 -46.24
C ARG A 563 51.31 23.71 -46.63
N GLY A 564 50.62 23.85 -47.76
CA GLY A 564 50.74 24.83 -48.84
C GLY A 564 50.15 24.20 -50.11
N ARG A 565 49.22 24.89 -50.79
CA ARG A 565 48.51 24.33 -51.96
C ARG A 565 49.50 23.97 -53.09
N GLY A 566 49.40 22.75 -53.62
CA GLY A 566 50.19 22.29 -54.78
C GLY A 566 49.40 21.25 -55.61
N ARG A 567 49.31 21.48 -56.92
CA ARG A 567 48.55 20.68 -57.91
C ARG A 567 49.28 19.38 -58.31
N GLY A 568 48.52 18.36 -58.74
CA GLY A 568 48.98 17.23 -59.57
C GLY A 568 48.15 15.97 -59.28
N ARG A 569 47.19 15.56 -60.11
CA ARG A 569 47.29 14.73 -61.35
C ARG A 569 47.59 13.24 -61.10
N ASN A 570 46.82 12.41 -61.83
CA ASN A 570 46.90 10.98 -62.19
C ASN A 570 48.19 10.23 -61.78
N TRP A 571 48.14 8.94 -61.44
CA TRP A 571 47.29 7.86 -61.98
C TRP A 571 46.77 6.91 -60.91
#